data_AF-A0A0P6WQ45-F1
#
_entry.id   AF-A0A0P6WQ45-F1
#
_cell.length_a   1.000
_cell.length_b   1.000
_cell.length_c   1.000
_cell.angle_alpha   90.00
_cell.angle_beta   90.00
_cell.angle_gamma   90.00
#
_symmetry.space_group_name_H-M   'P 1'
#
loop_
_entity.id
_entity.type
_entity.pdbx_description
1 polymer ?
#
loop_
_entity_poly.entity_id
_entity_poly.type
_entity_poly.pdbx_seq_one_letter_code
_entity_poly.pdbx_strand_id
1 'polypeptide(L)'
;MKRLWIGLTCLVVSAILYGSTLIAAAVYSGLLLGDGGLGWDPRYGVWDTALIEIGTLPLVLAVLAGGTGIVLVVMEFRTNMAGNEEQHKEIGG
;
A
#
# COMPACT_ATOMS: atom_id res chain seq x y z
N MET A 1 -1.42 3.17 22.11
CA MET A 1 -1.55 1.89 21.35
C MET A 1 -2.56 1.91 20.21
N LYS A 2 -3.68 2.68 20.26
CA LYS A 2 -4.73 2.64 19.21
C LYS A 2 -4.21 3.02 17.81
N ARG A 3 -3.31 4.02 17.72
CA ARG A 3 -2.73 4.46 16.43
C ARG A 3 -1.85 3.39 15.81
N LEU A 4 -1.13 2.60 16.62
CA LEU A 4 -0.33 1.47 16.16
C LEU A 4 -1.18 0.43 15.43
N TRP A 5 -2.29 0.00 16.05
CA TRP A 5 -3.19 -1.00 15.47
C TRP A 5 -3.84 -0.52 14.17
N ILE A 6 -4.26 0.75 14.12
CA ILE A 6 -4.80 1.37 12.91
C ILE A 6 -3.72 1.42 11.83
N GLY A 7 -2.50 1.85 12.17
CA GLY A 7 -1.39 1.93 11.24
C GLY A 7 -1.00 0.56 10.66
N LEU A 8 -0.91 -0.47 11.50
CA LEU A 8 -0.65 -1.84 11.07
C LEU A 8 -1.77 -2.39 10.18
N THR A 9 -3.03 -2.14 10.53
CA THR A 9 -4.18 -2.54 9.69
C THR A 9 -4.11 -1.87 8.32
N CYS A 10 -3.83 -0.57 8.27
CA CYS A 10 -3.64 0.16 7.01
C CYS A 10 -2.50 -0.42 6.16
N LEU A 11 -1.38 -0.82 6.78
CA LEU A 11 -0.27 -1.45 6.06
C LEU A 11 -0.65 -2.81 5.47
N VAL A 12 -1.38 -3.64 6.24
CA VAL A 12 -1.86 -4.94 5.76
C VAL A 12 -2.84 -4.76 4.60
N VAL A 13 -3.80 -3.85 4.73
CA VAL A 13 -4.77 -3.54 3.66
C VAL A 13 -4.06 -3.02 2.41
N SER A 14 -3.07 -2.12 2.58
CA SER A 14 -2.23 -1.64 1.48
C SER A 14 -1.50 -2.76 0.76
N ALA A 15 -0.86 -3.67 1.50
CA ALA A 15 -0.15 -4.80 0.93
C ALA A 15 -1.08 -5.75 0.16
N ILE A 16 -2.27 -6.03 0.72
CA ILE A 16 -3.29 -6.85 0.06
C ILE A 16 -3.78 -6.19 -1.23
N LEU A 17 -4.12 -4.89 -1.20
CA LEU A 17 -4.56 -4.14 -2.38
C LEU A 17 -3.49 -4.10 -3.46
N TYR A 18 -2.25 -3.84 -3.09
CA TYR A 18 -1.12 -3.82 -4.01
C TYR A 18 -0.94 -5.19 -4.68
N GLY A 19 -0.83 -6.25 -3.87
CA GLY A 19 -0.63 -7.62 -4.36
C GLY A 19 -1.79 -8.12 -5.23
N SER A 20 -3.03 -7.90 -4.79
CA SER A 20 -4.21 -8.31 -5.55
C SER A 20 -4.32 -7.58 -6.89
N THR A 21 -3.90 -6.31 -6.94
CA THR A 21 -3.88 -5.54 -8.18
C THR A 21 -2.88 -6.10 -9.18
N LEU A 22 -1.67 -6.45 -8.74
CA LEU A 22 -0.67 -7.06 -9.62
C LEU A 22 -1.16 -8.42 -10.14
N ILE A 23 -1.79 -9.24 -9.29
CA ILE A 23 -2.39 -10.51 -9.71
C ILE A 23 -3.50 -10.27 -10.74
N ALA A 24 -4.37 -9.29 -10.50
CA ALA A 24 -5.45 -8.94 -11.43
C ALA A 24 -4.89 -8.49 -12.80
N ALA A 25 -3.86 -7.63 -12.80
CA ALA A 25 -3.18 -7.18 -14.03
C ALA A 25 -2.55 -8.35 -14.80
N ALA A 26 -2.00 -9.35 -14.10
CA ALA A 26 -1.50 -10.57 -14.72
C ALA A 26 -2.58 -11.35 -15.45
N VAL A 27 -3.73 -11.54 -14.80
CA VAL A 27 -4.87 -12.24 -15.40
C VAL A 27 -5.44 -11.45 -16.56
N TYR A 28 -5.60 -10.14 -16.42
CA TYR A 28 -6.14 -9.26 -17.45
C TYR A 28 -5.22 -9.15 -18.68
N SER A 29 -3.90 -9.20 -18.48
CA SER A 29 -2.93 -9.30 -19.58
C SER A 29 -3.20 -10.49 -20.50
N GLY A 30 -3.71 -11.61 -19.96
CA GLY A 30 -4.12 -12.77 -20.77
C GLY A 30 -5.31 -12.48 -21.68
N LEU A 31 -6.26 -11.65 -21.22
CA LEU A 31 -7.43 -11.25 -22.01
C LEU A 31 -7.06 -10.27 -23.14
N LEU A 32 -6.03 -9.44 -22.91
CA LEU A 32 -5.50 -8.50 -23.90
C LEU A 32 -4.76 -9.19 -25.06
N LEU A 33 -4.16 -10.36 -24.81
CA LEU A 33 -3.33 -11.12 -25.76
C LEU A 33 -4.08 -12.15 -26.61
N GLY A 34 -5.32 -12.50 -26.26
CA GLY A 34 -6.07 -13.55 -26.95
C GLY A 34 -6.42 -13.20 -28.40
N ASP A 35 -6.67 -14.22 -29.23
CA ASP A 35 -7.26 -14.03 -30.56
C ASP A 35 -8.65 -13.40 -30.41
N GLY A 36 -8.84 -12.19 -30.95
CA GLY A 36 -10.03 -11.37 -30.71
C GLY A 36 -10.03 -10.63 -29.37
N GLY A 37 -8.88 -10.56 -28.69
CA GLY A 37 -8.69 -9.82 -27.44
C GLY A 37 -8.92 -8.33 -27.59
N LEU A 38 -9.07 -7.64 -26.45
CA LEU A 38 -9.39 -6.20 -26.39
C LEU A 38 -8.32 -5.30 -27.03
N GLY A 39 -7.14 -5.87 -27.32
CA GLY A 39 -5.99 -5.15 -27.85
C GLY A 39 -5.28 -4.36 -26.75
N TRP A 40 -3.96 -4.21 -26.89
CA TRP A 40 -3.13 -3.47 -25.93
C TRP A 40 -2.40 -2.33 -26.61
N ASP A 41 -2.04 -1.29 -25.86
CA ASP A 41 -1.33 -0.15 -26.43
C ASP A 41 0.17 -0.47 -26.61
N PRO A 42 0.69 -0.45 -27.86
CA PRO A 42 2.08 -0.80 -28.15
C PRO A 42 3.11 0.07 -27.43
N ARG A 43 2.74 1.27 -26.95
CA ARG A 43 3.63 2.17 -26.21
C ARG A 43 3.92 1.70 -24.80
N TYR A 44 2.97 1.00 -24.18
CA TYR A 44 3.04 0.62 -22.77
C TYR A 44 3.33 -0.88 -22.59
N GLY A 45 3.07 -1.71 -23.62
CA GLY A 45 3.19 -3.17 -23.44
C GLY A 45 1.90 -3.74 -22.86
N VAL A 46 1.74 -5.06 -22.96
CA VAL A 46 0.54 -5.77 -22.49
C VAL A 46 0.32 -5.56 -20.99
N TRP A 47 1.39 -5.77 -20.21
CA TRP A 47 1.34 -5.71 -18.76
C TRP A 47 1.01 -4.32 -18.23
N ASP A 48 1.65 -3.29 -18.78
CA ASP A 48 1.43 -1.93 -18.31
C ASP A 48 0.07 -1.39 -18.78
N THR A 49 -0.38 -1.76 -19.99
CA THR A 49 -1.76 -1.50 -20.43
C THR A 49 -2.75 -2.12 -19.44
N ALA A 50 -2.53 -3.38 -19.03
CA ALA A 50 -3.36 -4.04 -18.03
C ALA A 50 -3.34 -3.31 -16.68
N LEU A 51 -2.17 -2.90 -16.19
CA LEU A 51 -2.05 -2.13 -14.95
C LEU A 51 -2.75 -0.78 -15.03
N ILE A 52 -2.69 -0.09 -16.16
CA ILE A 52 -3.34 1.20 -16.34
C ILE A 52 -4.86 1.03 -16.32
N GLU A 53 -5.39 0.06 -17.06
CA GLU A 53 -6.85 -0.13 -17.21
C GLU A 53 -7.53 -0.60 -15.91
N ILE A 54 -6.93 -1.57 -15.20
CA ILE A 54 -7.57 -2.17 -14.01
C ILE A 54 -6.86 -1.88 -12.70
N GLY A 55 -5.59 -1.47 -12.76
CA GLY A 55 -4.74 -1.33 -11.57
C GLY A 55 -4.57 0.09 -11.04
N THR A 56 -4.84 1.13 -11.83
CA THR A 56 -4.60 2.53 -11.43
C THR A 56 -5.30 2.89 -10.11
N LEU A 57 -6.62 2.68 -10.02
CA LEU A 57 -7.40 3.02 -8.83
C LEU A 57 -6.96 2.24 -7.57
N PRO A 58 -6.90 0.89 -7.59
CA PRO A 58 -6.51 0.15 -6.40
C PRO A 58 -5.03 0.34 -6.02
N LEU A 59 -4.12 0.60 -6.96
CA LEU A 59 -2.73 0.99 -6.65
C LEU A 59 -2.67 2.33 -5.93
N VAL A 60 -3.41 3.35 -6.40
CA VAL A 60 -3.47 4.66 -5.73
C VAL A 60 -3.98 4.50 -4.29
N LEU A 61 -5.03 3.71 -4.09
CA LEU A 61 -5.54 3.42 -2.75
C LEU A 61 -4.52 2.67 -1.89
N ALA A 62 -3.81 1.70 -2.45
CA ALA A 62 -2.75 0.98 -1.75
C ALA A 62 -1.64 1.93 -1.29
N VAL A 63 -1.18 2.85 -2.15
CA VAL A 63 -0.14 3.84 -1.80
C VAL A 63 -0.61 4.79 -0.70
N LEU A 64 -1.83 5.32 -0.81
CA LEU A 64 -2.39 6.22 0.21
C LEU A 64 -2.57 5.51 1.56
N ALA A 65 -3.10 4.28 1.55
CA ALA A 65 -3.27 3.48 2.76
C ALA A 65 -1.91 3.12 3.39
N GLY A 66 -0.93 2.74 2.58
CA GLY A 66 0.42 2.39 3.03
C GLY A 66 1.14 3.60 3.62
N GLY A 67 1.10 4.75 2.93
CA GLY A 67 1.66 6.00 3.44
C GLY A 67 1.03 6.42 4.77
N THR A 68 -0.30 6.39 4.86
CA THR A 68 -1.03 6.70 6.11
C THR A 68 -0.65 5.73 7.23
N GLY A 69 -0.55 4.42 6.91
CA GLY A 69 -0.16 3.39 7.86
C GLY A 69 1.25 3.62 8.42
N ILE A 70 2.23 3.92 7.56
CA ILE A 70 3.61 4.25 7.97
C ILE A 70 3.62 5.47 8.88
N VAL A 71 2.93 6.55 8.51
CA VAL A 71 2.89 7.78 9.32
C VAL A 71 2.34 7.49 10.72
N LEU A 72 1.24 6.77 10.83
CA LEU A 72 0.63 6.44 12.12
C LEU A 72 1.55 5.58 13.01
N VAL A 73 2.21 4.59 12.43
CA VAL A 73 3.18 3.75 13.15
C VAL A 73 4.36 4.59 13.64
N VAL A 74 4.96 5.40 12.77
CA VAL A 74 6.10 6.26 13.14
C VAL A 74 5.71 7.27 14.23
N MET A 75 4.54 7.89 14.13
CA MET A 75 4.06 8.84 15.15
C MET A 75 3.88 8.16 16.51
N GLU A 76 3.36 6.94 16.56
CA GLU A 76 3.21 6.20 17.81
C GLU A 76 4.58 5.87 18.43
N PHE A 77 5.53 5.37 17.63
CA PHE A 77 6.88 5.08 18.11
C PHE A 77 7.58 6.32 18.67
N ARG A 78 7.46 7.46 17.98
CA ARG A 78 8.04 8.73 18.45
C ARG A 78 7.40 9.20 19.76
N THR A 79 6.08 9.06 19.89
CA THR A 79 5.35 9.45 21.11
C THR A 79 5.76 8.57 22.29
N ASN A 80 5.88 7.25 22.08
CA ASN A 80 6.32 6.33 23.13
C ASN A 80 7.76 6.60 23.59
N MET A 81 8.68 6.93 22.67
CA MET A 81 10.07 7.26 23.04
C MET A 81 10.15 8.53 23.87
N ALA A 82 9.43 9.59 23.48
CA ALA A 82 9.41 10.85 24.23
C ALA A 82 8.89 10.68 25.67
N GLY A 83 7.82 9.89 25.86
CA GLY A 83 7.29 9.62 27.21
C GLY A 83 8.26 8.80 28.09
N ASN A 84 9.07 7.93 27.50
CA ASN A 84 10.02 7.10 28.25
C ASN A 84 11.22 7.92 28.75
N GLU A 85 11.64 8.96 28.02
CA GLU A 85 12.71 9.88 28.43
C GLU A 85 12.29 10.78 29.60
N GLU A 86 11.03 11.24 29.64
CA GLU A 86 10.51 12.05 30.76
C GLU A 86 10.43 11.24 32.06
N GLN A 87 9.92 10.01 32.00
CA GLN A 87 9.86 9.10 33.16
C GLN A 87 11.25 8.81 33.76
N HIS A 88 12.27 8.64 32.92
CA HIS A 88 13.64 8.40 33.39
C HIS A 88 14.23 9.63 34.11
N LYS A 89 13.83 10.86 33.73
CA LYS A 89 14.27 12.08 34.40
C LYS A 89 13.62 12.27 35.77
N GLU A 90 12.36 11.88 35.94
CA GLU A 90 11.66 11.99 37.25
C GLU A 90 12.16 11.00 38.29
N ILE A 91 12.61 9.80 37.89
CA ILE A 91 13.05 8.75 38.81
C ILE A 91 14.52 8.94 39.25
N GLY A 92 15.31 9.66 38.44
CA GLY A 92 16.75 9.87 38.67
C GLY A 92 17.13 11.23 39.27
N GLY A 93 16.17 12.11 39.55
CA GLY A 93 16.37 13.42 40.20
C GLY A 93 15.89 13.40 41.64
#